data_AF-A0A521QI78-F1
#
_entry.id   AF-A0A521QI78-F1
#
_cell.length_a   1.000
_cell.length_b   1.000
_cell.length_c   1.000
_cell.angle_alpha   90.00
_cell.angle_beta   90.00
_cell.angle_gamma   90.00
#
_symmetry.space_group_name_H-M   'P 1'
#
loop_
_entity.id
_entity.type
_entity.pdbx_description
1 polymer ?
#
loop_
_entity_poly.entity_id
_entity_poly.type
_entity_poly.pdbx_seq_one_letter_code
_entity_poly.pdbx_strand_id
1 'polypeptide(L)'
;MHIYAFGSVCRGDVSPNSDIDLLAITDGHDPRFDPDSYSIYSYKRISELWHEGNPFAWHLALESKLLFASDKNDYLKSLGDPAPYTNCVSDCEKFYSLFRDARTSLANNPASRVFDLSTIFLSLRNIASCFSLGATETPTFARNSATRLEALSINISSSAYQVLERARILCTRGYGNSISIAEASIAIQEFDEIDRWMDRLVKGAKSHERI
;
A
#
# COMPACT_ATOMS: atom_id res chain seq x y z
N MET A 1 3.47 10.35 24.49
CA MET A 1 2.44 9.81 23.59
C MET A 1 2.23 10.77 22.44
N HIS A 2 2.21 10.26 21.20
CA HIS A 2 1.89 11.04 20.02
C HIS A 2 0.79 10.36 19.21
N ILE A 3 -0.06 11.17 18.58
CA ILE A 3 -1.11 10.69 17.67
C ILE A 3 -0.97 11.45 16.35
N TYR A 4 -0.98 10.71 15.24
CA TYR A 4 -0.92 11.25 13.89
C TYR A 4 -2.11 10.75 13.07
N ALA A 5 -2.55 11.56 12.12
CA ALA A 5 -3.28 11.09 10.95
C ALA A 5 -2.29 10.93 9.80
N PHE A 6 -2.53 9.96 8.91
CA PHE A 6 -1.78 9.79 7.68
C PHE A 6 -2.71 9.27 6.57
N GLY A 7 -2.14 8.97 5.41
CA GLY A 7 -2.92 8.41 4.31
C GLY A 7 -3.85 9.43 3.65
N SER A 8 -5.04 8.97 3.24
CA SER A 8 -5.85 9.72 2.26
C SER A 8 -6.37 11.08 2.76
N VAL A 9 -6.63 11.20 4.06
CA VAL A 9 -7.06 12.45 4.69
C VAL A 9 -5.96 13.52 4.62
N CYS A 10 -4.70 13.13 4.80
CA CYS A 10 -3.58 14.05 4.79
C CYS A 10 -3.12 14.43 3.39
N ARG A 11 -3.34 13.55 2.40
CA ARG A 11 -3.10 13.84 0.98
C ARG A 11 -4.21 14.65 0.31
N GLY A 12 -5.40 14.72 0.90
CA GLY A 12 -6.57 15.35 0.29
C GLY A 12 -7.24 14.49 -0.80
N ASP A 13 -7.00 13.17 -0.81
CA ASP A 13 -7.61 12.23 -1.76
C ASP A 13 -8.66 11.30 -1.12
N VAL A 14 -9.46 11.85 -0.21
CA VAL A 14 -10.55 11.16 0.49
C VAL A 14 -11.65 10.74 -0.50
N SER A 15 -12.13 9.51 -0.35
CA SER A 15 -13.25 8.92 -1.08
C SER A 15 -14.32 8.42 -0.10
N PRO A 16 -15.55 8.10 -0.54
CA PRO A 16 -16.58 7.55 0.35
C PRO A 16 -16.17 6.26 1.08
N ASN A 17 -15.20 5.52 0.54
CA ASN A 17 -14.66 4.29 1.15
C ASN A 17 -13.31 4.54 1.84
N SER A 18 -12.91 5.79 2.06
CA SER A 18 -11.70 6.11 2.82
C SER A 18 -11.97 6.07 4.31
N ASP A 19 -11.08 5.39 5.04
CA ASP A 19 -11.02 5.49 6.49
C ASP A 19 -10.01 6.58 6.86
N ILE A 20 -10.02 6.98 8.13
CA ILE A 20 -8.99 7.85 8.70
C ILE A 20 -7.89 6.93 9.24
N ASP A 21 -6.74 6.92 8.58
CA ASP A 21 -5.58 6.15 9.05
C ASP A 21 -4.95 6.90 10.24
N LEU A 22 -5.00 6.29 11.42
CA LEU A 22 -4.47 6.85 12.66
C LEU A 22 -3.25 6.06 13.14
N LEU A 23 -2.24 6.78 13.62
CA LEU A 23 -1.04 6.23 14.24
C LEU A 23 -0.98 6.71 15.69
N ALA A 24 -0.83 5.78 16.62
CA ALA A 24 -0.49 6.06 18.01
C ALA A 24 0.93 5.59 18.31
N ILE A 25 1.78 6.50 18.80
CA ILE A 25 3.12 6.19 19.29
C ILE A 25 3.11 6.30 20.81
N THR A 26 3.24 5.15 21.48
CA THR A 26 3.20 5.04 22.94
C THR A 26 4.09 3.91 23.44
N ASP A 27 4.60 4.04 24.66
CA ASP A 27 5.35 2.95 25.31
C ASP A 27 4.39 2.06 26.10
N GLY A 28 4.38 0.77 25.76
CA GLY A 28 3.50 -0.22 26.40
C GLY A 28 2.07 -0.23 25.86
N HIS A 29 1.22 -1.04 26.49
CA HIS A 29 -0.20 -1.12 26.15
C HIS A 29 -0.96 0.08 26.74
N ASP A 30 -1.77 0.73 25.91
CA ASP A 30 -2.67 1.80 26.33
C ASP A 30 -4.10 1.44 25.85
N PRO A 31 -5.03 1.17 26.77
CA PRO A 31 -6.37 0.67 26.44
C PRO A 31 -7.23 1.70 25.70
N ARG A 32 -6.78 2.96 25.62
CA ARG A 32 -7.47 4.01 24.85
C ARG A 32 -7.33 3.82 23.33
N PHE A 33 -6.33 3.06 22.88
CA PHE A 33 -6.08 2.80 21.47
C PHE A 33 -6.57 1.40 21.09
N ASP A 34 -7.64 1.39 20.30
CA ASP A 34 -8.14 0.19 19.62
C ASP A 34 -7.24 -0.16 18.42
N PRO A 35 -6.61 -1.34 18.36
CA PRO A 35 -5.79 -1.77 17.23
C PRO A 35 -6.54 -1.84 15.90
N ASP A 36 -7.88 -1.97 15.91
CA ASP A 36 -8.68 -1.95 14.69
C ASP A 36 -8.83 -0.52 14.12
N SER A 37 -8.63 0.49 14.97
CA SER A 37 -8.71 1.92 14.63
C SER A 37 -7.35 2.59 14.50
N TYR A 38 -6.32 2.08 15.18
CA TYR A 38 -4.99 2.66 15.24
C TYR A 38 -3.91 1.66 14.82
N SER A 39 -2.99 2.14 13.99
CA SER A 39 -1.64 1.58 13.95
C SER A 39 -0.92 1.95 15.25
N ILE A 40 -0.63 0.99 16.12
CA ILE A 40 -0.03 1.24 17.44
C ILE A 40 1.42 0.78 17.44
N TYR A 41 2.35 1.69 17.71
CA TYR A 41 3.79 1.42 17.72
C TYR A 41 4.48 2.02 18.95
N SER A 42 5.56 1.37 19.40
CA SER A 42 6.48 1.98 20.36
C SER A 42 7.41 2.97 19.67
N TYR A 43 7.94 3.93 20.44
CA TYR A 43 8.96 4.85 19.94
C TYR A 43 10.19 4.11 19.42
N LYS A 44 10.60 3.05 20.13
CA LYS A 44 11.68 2.16 19.69
C LYS A 44 11.38 1.58 18.30
N ARG A 45 10.17 1.04 18.08
CA ARG A 45 9.85 0.44 16.78
C ARG A 45 9.78 1.49 15.67
N ILE A 46 9.25 2.68 15.93
CA ILE A 46 9.27 3.79 14.94
C ILE A 46 10.71 4.17 14.58
N SER A 47 11.59 4.31 15.57
CA SER A 47 13.01 4.57 15.32
C SER A 47 13.65 3.47 14.48
N GLU A 48 13.37 2.20 14.74
CA GLU A 48 13.87 1.09 13.93
C GLU A 48 13.37 1.17 12.47
N LEU A 49 12.08 1.44 12.26
CA LEU A 49 11.50 1.61 10.91
C LEU A 49 12.18 2.77 10.16
N TRP A 50 12.52 3.86 10.88
CA TRP A 50 13.27 5.00 10.33
C TRP A 50 14.68 4.60 9.89
N HIS A 51 15.39 3.82 10.71
CA HIS A 51 16.73 3.33 10.38
C HIS A 51 16.71 2.28 9.25
N GLU A 52 15.64 1.48 9.17
CA GLU A 52 15.41 0.52 8.08
C GLU A 52 15.11 1.23 6.75
N GLY A 53 14.59 2.47 6.76
CA GLY A 53 14.22 3.18 5.55
C GLY A 53 13.07 2.53 4.77
N ASN A 54 12.20 1.79 5.46
CA ASN A 54 11.18 1.00 4.78
C ASN A 54 10.02 1.87 4.22
N PRO A 55 9.18 1.31 3.33
CA PRO A 55 8.11 2.08 2.70
C PRO A 55 7.12 2.71 3.68
N PHE A 56 6.89 2.10 4.84
CA PHE A 56 5.98 2.66 5.84
C PHE A 56 6.58 3.88 6.55
N ALA A 57 7.88 3.86 6.87
CA ALA A 57 8.57 5.02 7.43
C ALA A 57 8.53 6.22 6.46
N TRP A 58 8.81 5.97 5.17
CA TRP A 58 8.69 6.99 4.12
C TRP A 58 7.27 7.48 3.94
N HIS A 59 6.28 6.59 4.00
CA HIS A 59 4.87 6.97 3.96
C HIS A 59 4.51 7.94 5.08
N LEU A 60 4.94 7.65 6.32
CA LEU A 60 4.71 8.52 7.46
C LEU A 60 5.46 9.85 7.34
N ALA A 61 6.74 9.83 6.97
CA ALA A 61 7.56 11.04 6.87
C ALA A 61 7.00 12.05 5.85
N LEU A 62 6.50 11.56 4.72
CA LEU A 62 6.02 12.42 3.64
C LEU A 62 4.59 12.95 3.88
N GLU A 63 3.72 12.15 4.50
CA GLU A 63 2.28 12.42 4.48
C GLU A 63 1.65 12.62 5.86
N SER A 64 2.28 12.19 6.95
CA SER A 64 1.65 12.25 8.27
C SER A 64 1.46 13.69 8.79
N LYS A 65 0.42 13.86 9.62
CA LYS A 65 0.10 15.12 10.31
C LYS A 65 -0.08 14.84 11.79
N LEU A 66 0.67 15.55 12.62
CA LEU A 66 0.52 15.48 14.07
C LEU A 66 -0.86 16.00 14.49
N LEU A 67 -1.63 15.16 15.19
CA LEU A 67 -2.91 15.53 15.78
C LEU A 67 -2.76 15.88 17.26
N PHE A 68 -1.90 15.15 17.97
CA PHE A 68 -1.69 15.32 19.40
C PHE A 68 -0.28 14.90 19.82
N ALA A 69 0.34 15.69 20.70
CA ALA A 69 1.59 15.35 21.36
C ALA A 69 1.52 15.74 22.84
N SER A 70 1.79 14.78 23.74
CA SER A 70 1.78 15.05 25.19
C SER A 70 2.88 16.03 25.63
N ASP A 71 4.00 16.07 24.90
CA ASP A 71 5.17 16.90 25.18
C ASP A 71 5.25 18.15 24.27
N LYS A 72 4.22 18.37 23.44
CA LYS A 72 4.11 19.46 22.46
C LYS A 72 5.16 19.43 21.34
N ASN A 73 5.88 18.34 21.16
CA ASN A 73 6.84 18.17 20.07
C ASN A 73 6.28 17.27 18.98
N ASP A 74 6.75 17.46 17.74
CA ASP A 74 6.45 16.56 16.64
C ASP A 74 7.58 15.52 16.55
N TYR A 75 7.35 14.36 17.18
CA TYR A 75 8.33 13.29 17.24
C TYR A 75 8.78 12.82 15.85
N LEU A 76 7.87 12.60 14.90
CA LEU A 76 8.24 12.14 13.57
C LEU A 76 9.09 13.17 12.82
N LYS A 77 8.74 14.47 12.92
CA LYS A 77 9.61 15.52 12.35
C LYS A 77 10.97 15.60 13.04
N SER A 78 11.05 15.33 14.34
CA SER A 78 12.32 15.37 15.07
C SER A 78 13.29 14.26 14.65
N LEU A 79 12.79 13.17 14.05
CA LEU A 79 13.63 12.09 13.49
C LEU A 79 14.29 12.47 12.16
N GLY A 80 13.82 13.52 11.49
CA GLY A 80 14.22 13.85 10.13
C GLY A 80 13.72 12.82 9.11
N ASP A 81 14.46 12.65 8.02
CA ASP A 81 14.11 11.71 6.97
C ASP A 81 14.46 10.26 7.35
N PRO A 82 13.65 9.27 6.94
CA PRO A 82 14.03 7.86 7.05
C PRO A 82 15.33 7.58 6.27
N ALA A 83 16.01 6.49 6.62
CA ALA A 83 17.15 6.02 5.87
C ALA A 83 16.77 5.73 4.39
N PRO A 84 17.75 5.76 3.47
CA PRO A 84 17.50 5.42 2.07
C PRO A 84 16.85 4.03 1.93
N TYR A 85 15.81 3.96 1.11
CA TYR A 85 15.12 2.70 0.83
C TYR A 85 15.94 1.83 -0.14
N THR A 86 16.44 0.69 0.35
CA THR A 86 17.34 -0.20 -0.42
C THR A 86 16.68 -1.50 -0.89
N ASN A 87 15.45 -1.80 -0.46
CA ASN A 87 14.79 -3.09 -0.75
C ASN A 87 13.89 -3.06 -1.99
N CYS A 88 14.08 -2.10 -2.90
CA CYS A 88 13.20 -1.89 -4.05
C CYS A 88 13.01 -3.15 -4.90
N VAL A 89 14.11 -3.83 -5.27
CA VAL A 89 14.05 -5.03 -6.10
C VAL A 89 13.38 -6.19 -5.37
N SER A 90 13.79 -6.46 -4.13
CA SER A 90 13.26 -7.60 -3.36
C SER A 90 11.77 -7.44 -3.05
N ASP A 91 11.32 -6.23 -2.73
CA ASP A 91 9.89 -5.95 -2.51
C ASP A 91 9.10 -6.03 -3.82
N CYS A 92 9.62 -5.52 -4.94
CA CYS A 92 8.97 -5.65 -6.25
C CYS A 92 8.80 -7.13 -6.65
N GLU A 93 9.85 -7.94 -6.47
CA GLU A 93 9.80 -9.38 -6.74
C GLU A 93 8.79 -10.09 -5.83
N LYS A 94 8.76 -9.74 -4.54
CA LYS A 94 7.81 -10.29 -3.57
C LYS A 94 6.37 -10.01 -3.96
N PHE A 95 6.01 -8.77 -4.28
CA PHE A 95 4.65 -8.43 -4.68
C PHE A 95 4.29 -9.04 -6.04
N TYR A 96 5.26 -9.18 -6.95
CA TYR A 96 5.03 -9.87 -8.19
C TYR A 96 4.76 -11.37 -8.00
N SER A 97 5.51 -12.04 -7.12
CA SER A 97 5.23 -13.43 -6.73
C SER A 97 3.83 -13.57 -6.14
N LEU A 98 3.46 -12.68 -5.20
CA LEU A 98 2.14 -12.69 -4.57
C LEU A 98 0.99 -12.55 -5.60
N PHE A 99 1.18 -11.72 -6.62
CA PHE A 99 0.24 -11.64 -7.74
C PHE A 99 0.12 -12.97 -8.49
N ARG A 100 1.23 -13.61 -8.85
CA ARG A 100 1.23 -14.88 -9.59
C ARG A 100 0.59 -16.01 -8.79
N ASP A 101 0.85 -16.04 -7.48
CA ASP A 101 0.25 -17.03 -6.57
C ASP A 101 -1.26 -16.84 -6.47
N ALA A 102 -1.73 -15.60 -6.30
CA ALA A 102 -3.17 -15.28 -6.27
C ALA A 102 -3.86 -15.58 -7.61
N ARG A 103 -3.20 -15.28 -8.74
CA ARG A 103 -3.69 -15.64 -10.08
C ARG A 103 -3.84 -17.15 -10.24
N THR A 104 -2.87 -17.92 -9.78
CA THR A 104 -2.89 -19.39 -9.84
C THR A 104 -3.95 -19.97 -8.91
N SER A 105 -4.07 -19.44 -7.69
CA SER A 105 -5.11 -19.79 -6.72
C SER A 105 -6.50 -19.59 -7.31
N LEU A 106 -6.76 -18.42 -7.90
CA LEU A 106 -8.05 -18.08 -8.50
C LEU A 106 -8.48 -19.04 -9.62
N ALA A 107 -7.51 -19.47 -10.44
CA ALA A 107 -7.76 -20.40 -11.54
C ALA A 107 -8.16 -21.80 -11.03
N ASN A 108 -7.64 -22.20 -9.86
CA ASN A 108 -7.85 -23.54 -9.29
C ASN A 108 -9.00 -23.59 -8.27
N ASN A 109 -9.35 -22.46 -7.66
CA ASN A 109 -10.37 -22.40 -6.62
C ASN A 109 -11.30 -21.18 -6.78
N PRO A 110 -12.44 -21.32 -7.47
CA PRO A 110 -13.41 -20.24 -7.61
C PRO A 110 -14.01 -19.73 -6.29
N ALA A 111 -13.92 -20.50 -5.20
CA ALA A 111 -14.47 -20.10 -3.90
C ALA A 111 -13.63 -19.01 -3.20
N SER A 112 -12.34 -18.88 -3.51
CA SER A 112 -11.44 -17.84 -2.96
C SER A 112 -11.46 -16.55 -3.77
N ARG A 113 -12.38 -16.40 -4.75
CA ARG A 113 -12.37 -15.30 -5.72
C ARG A 113 -12.19 -13.90 -5.13
N VAL A 114 -12.97 -13.54 -4.12
CA VAL A 114 -12.87 -12.20 -3.51
C VAL A 114 -11.52 -12.00 -2.83
N PHE A 115 -11.02 -13.04 -2.16
CA PHE A 115 -9.73 -13.02 -1.49
C PHE A 115 -8.58 -12.90 -2.50
N ASP A 116 -8.59 -13.68 -3.59
CA ASP A 116 -7.54 -13.65 -4.60
C ASP A 116 -7.54 -12.31 -5.36
N LEU A 117 -8.71 -11.79 -5.75
CA LEU A 117 -8.82 -10.46 -6.38
C LEU A 117 -8.34 -9.34 -5.44
N SER A 118 -8.68 -9.43 -4.14
CA SER A 118 -8.15 -8.54 -3.10
C SER A 118 -6.63 -8.60 -3.00
N THR A 119 -6.06 -9.81 -3.09
CA THR A 119 -4.61 -10.04 -3.03
C THR A 119 -3.91 -9.48 -4.26
N ILE A 120 -4.49 -9.64 -5.45
CA ILE A 120 -4.00 -9.02 -6.68
C ILE A 120 -3.99 -7.49 -6.56
N PHE A 121 -5.05 -6.88 -6.03
CA PHE A 121 -5.08 -5.44 -5.78
C PHE A 121 -3.99 -4.99 -4.79
N LEU A 122 -3.80 -5.74 -3.70
CA LEU A 122 -2.74 -5.48 -2.73
C LEU A 122 -1.36 -5.50 -3.39
N SER A 123 -1.08 -6.52 -4.21
CA SER A 123 0.18 -6.66 -4.94
C SER A 123 0.40 -5.51 -5.92
N LEU A 124 -0.62 -5.14 -6.71
CA LEU A 124 -0.58 -4.04 -7.66
C LEU A 124 -0.26 -2.70 -7.00
N ARG A 125 -0.95 -2.37 -5.90
CA ARG A 125 -0.74 -1.13 -5.17
C ARG A 125 0.67 -1.09 -4.58
N ASN A 126 1.08 -2.16 -3.93
CA ASN A 126 2.33 -2.16 -3.18
C ASN A 126 3.56 -2.21 -4.09
N ILE A 127 3.52 -2.95 -5.21
CA ILE A 127 4.62 -2.92 -6.18
C ILE A 127 4.80 -1.50 -6.74
N ALA A 128 3.71 -0.80 -7.03
CA ALA A 128 3.78 0.57 -7.53
C ALA A 128 4.37 1.52 -6.48
N SER A 129 3.96 1.40 -5.21
CA SER A 129 4.51 2.23 -4.13
C SER A 129 6.01 1.99 -3.93
N CYS A 130 6.43 0.71 -3.81
CA CYS A 130 7.83 0.34 -3.65
C CYS A 130 8.68 0.79 -4.85
N PHE A 131 8.19 0.55 -6.07
CA PHE A 131 8.87 1.00 -7.28
C PHE A 131 9.01 2.51 -7.32
N SER A 132 7.94 3.26 -7.06
CA SER A 132 8.00 4.73 -7.04
C SER A 132 8.99 5.26 -6.00
N LEU A 133 9.04 4.62 -4.82
CA LEU A 133 9.96 5.02 -3.76
C LEU A 133 11.42 4.73 -4.10
N GLY A 134 11.70 3.59 -4.72
CA GLY A 134 13.09 3.17 -4.97
C GLY A 134 13.65 3.51 -6.34
N ALA A 135 12.80 3.87 -7.31
CA ALA A 135 13.21 4.03 -8.72
C ALA A 135 12.63 5.29 -9.40
N THR A 136 11.98 6.18 -8.65
CA THR A 136 11.47 7.45 -9.19
C THR A 136 11.74 8.61 -8.23
N GLU A 137 11.66 9.84 -8.72
CA GLU A 137 11.82 11.04 -7.90
C GLU A 137 10.56 11.39 -7.10
N THR A 138 9.39 10.86 -7.49
CA THR A 138 8.07 11.20 -6.96
C THR A 138 7.37 9.99 -6.34
N PRO A 139 7.73 9.59 -5.10
CA PRO A 139 7.09 8.46 -4.43
C PRO A 139 5.59 8.67 -4.26
N THR A 140 4.82 7.58 -4.37
CA THR A 140 3.37 7.61 -4.13
C THR A 140 2.89 6.44 -3.29
N PHE A 141 2.14 6.73 -2.23
CA PHE A 141 1.50 5.73 -1.34
C PHE A 141 -0.01 5.70 -1.47
N ALA A 142 -0.53 6.39 -2.49
CA ALA A 142 -1.95 6.48 -2.79
C ALA A 142 -2.56 5.09 -3.02
N ARG A 143 -3.86 4.96 -2.77
CA ARG A 143 -4.57 3.70 -3.01
C ARG A 143 -4.49 3.28 -4.48
N ASN A 144 -4.51 4.25 -5.38
CA ASN A 144 -4.43 4.07 -6.82
C ASN A 144 -3.01 4.28 -7.38
N SER A 145 -1.96 4.01 -6.57
CA SER A 145 -0.56 4.19 -6.94
C SER A 145 -0.20 3.60 -8.30
N ALA A 146 -0.71 2.41 -8.64
CA ALA A 146 -0.47 1.75 -9.92
C ALA A 146 -0.90 2.57 -11.15
N THR A 147 -1.90 3.46 -11.00
CA THR A 147 -2.38 4.36 -12.07
C THR A 147 -1.71 5.75 -12.03
N ARG A 148 -0.78 5.97 -11.10
CA ARG A 148 -0.11 7.25 -10.83
C ARG A 148 1.41 7.16 -10.97
N LEU A 149 1.89 6.27 -11.85
CA LEU A 149 3.32 6.12 -12.17
C LEU A 149 3.70 6.77 -13.51
N GLU A 150 2.96 7.81 -13.92
CA GLU A 150 3.17 8.53 -15.17
C GLU A 150 3.26 7.58 -16.39
N ALA A 151 4.37 7.59 -17.14
CA ALA A 151 4.62 6.73 -18.29
C ALA A 151 4.66 5.22 -17.95
N LEU A 152 4.84 4.88 -16.67
CA LEU A 152 4.83 3.51 -16.14
C LEU A 152 3.49 3.15 -15.49
N SER A 153 2.46 3.98 -15.65
CA SER A 153 1.13 3.66 -15.11
C SER A 153 0.56 2.39 -15.75
N ILE A 154 -0.17 1.61 -14.97
CA ILE A 154 -0.87 0.43 -15.47
C ILE A 154 -1.96 0.86 -16.46
N ASN A 155 -2.08 0.10 -17.56
CA ASN A 155 -3.07 0.36 -18.61
C ASN A 155 -4.12 -0.75 -18.65
N ILE A 156 -5.04 -0.74 -17.67
CA ILE A 156 -6.20 -1.64 -17.64
C ILE A 156 -7.49 -0.82 -17.59
N SER A 157 -8.61 -1.43 -17.95
CA SER A 157 -9.90 -0.75 -17.87
C SER A 157 -10.23 -0.26 -16.46
N SER A 158 -10.86 0.91 -16.35
CA SER A 158 -11.29 1.47 -15.06
C SER A 158 -12.23 0.51 -14.32
N SER A 159 -13.08 -0.21 -15.05
CA SER A 159 -13.95 -1.25 -14.51
C SER A 159 -13.17 -2.39 -13.84
N ALA A 160 -12.11 -2.89 -14.48
CA ALA A 160 -11.28 -3.94 -13.90
C ALA A 160 -10.58 -3.44 -12.63
N TYR A 161 -10.03 -2.22 -12.66
CA TYR A 161 -9.39 -1.61 -11.50
C TYR A 161 -10.36 -1.45 -10.32
N GLN A 162 -11.58 -0.98 -10.58
CA GLN A 162 -12.63 -0.82 -9.57
C GLN A 162 -13.07 -2.16 -8.96
N VAL A 163 -13.13 -3.23 -9.76
CA VAL A 163 -13.44 -4.57 -9.25
C VAL A 163 -12.36 -5.06 -8.29
N LEU A 164 -11.09 -4.87 -8.63
CA LEU A 164 -9.96 -5.22 -7.78
C LEU A 164 -9.94 -4.40 -6.47
N GLU A 165 -10.16 -3.09 -6.57
CA GLU A 165 -10.25 -2.21 -5.39
C GLU A 165 -11.42 -2.63 -4.49
N ARG A 166 -12.59 -2.89 -5.06
CA ARG A 166 -13.77 -3.32 -4.29
C ARG A 166 -13.55 -4.68 -3.65
N ALA A 167 -12.85 -5.60 -4.32
CA ALA A 167 -12.48 -6.89 -3.74
C ALA A 167 -11.67 -6.70 -2.45
N ARG A 168 -10.71 -5.76 -2.48
CA ARG A 168 -9.91 -5.42 -1.30
C ARG A 168 -10.77 -4.90 -0.16
N ILE A 169 -11.66 -3.94 -0.43
CA ILE A 169 -12.54 -3.35 0.58
C ILE A 169 -13.46 -4.42 1.20
N LEU A 170 -14.07 -5.26 0.37
CA LEU A 170 -14.90 -6.38 0.83
C LEU A 170 -14.11 -7.33 1.73
N CYS A 171 -12.90 -7.70 1.31
CA CYS A 171 -12.08 -8.67 2.03
C CYS A 171 -11.59 -8.15 3.39
N THR A 172 -11.31 -6.85 3.53
CA THR A 172 -10.78 -6.29 4.78
C THR A 172 -11.83 -5.70 5.70
N ARG A 173 -12.95 -5.21 5.15
CA ARG A 173 -13.94 -4.45 5.91
C ARG A 173 -15.34 -5.06 5.84
N GLY A 174 -15.54 -6.11 5.04
CA GLY A 174 -16.87 -6.69 4.84
C GLY A 174 -17.88 -5.71 4.22
N TYR A 175 -17.40 -4.65 3.56
CA TYR A 175 -18.22 -3.53 3.09
C TYR A 175 -18.33 -3.48 1.57
N GLY A 176 -19.52 -3.18 1.06
CA GLY A 176 -19.82 -3.03 -0.37
C GLY A 176 -20.60 -4.21 -0.96
N ASN A 177 -20.98 -4.09 -2.23
CA ASN A 177 -21.68 -5.13 -2.97
C ASN A 177 -20.74 -6.29 -3.30
N SER A 178 -21.21 -7.53 -3.15
CA SER A 178 -20.48 -8.72 -3.56
C SER A 178 -20.09 -8.66 -5.04
N ILE A 179 -18.93 -9.22 -5.38
CA ILE A 179 -18.43 -9.26 -6.75
C ILE A 179 -19.12 -10.39 -7.51
N SER A 180 -19.85 -10.03 -8.57
CA SER A 180 -20.48 -11.00 -9.47
C SER A 180 -19.43 -11.74 -10.33
N ILE A 181 -19.84 -12.86 -10.91
CA ILE A 181 -18.98 -13.63 -11.84
C ILE A 181 -18.59 -12.76 -13.05
N ALA A 182 -19.54 -12.01 -13.62
CA ALA A 182 -19.28 -11.16 -14.78
C ALA A 182 -18.28 -10.05 -14.47
N GLU A 183 -18.40 -9.40 -13.31
CA GLU A 183 -17.44 -8.38 -12.87
C GLU A 183 -16.04 -8.96 -12.64
N ALA A 184 -15.96 -10.15 -12.02
CA ALA A 184 -14.69 -10.82 -11.85
C ALA A 184 -14.06 -11.19 -13.20
N SER A 185 -14.85 -11.63 -14.18
CA SER A 185 -14.37 -11.91 -15.53
C SER A 185 -13.75 -10.67 -16.19
N ILE A 186 -14.30 -9.47 -15.98
CA ILE A 186 -13.71 -8.22 -16.46
C ILE A 186 -12.30 -8.02 -15.90
N ALA A 187 -12.09 -8.24 -14.59
CA ALA A 187 -10.77 -8.13 -13.99
C ALA A 187 -9.80 -9.22 -14.49
N ILE A 188 -10.28 -10.46 -14.60
CA ILE A 188 -9.48 -11.62 -15.03
C ILE A 188 -8.95 -11.45 -16.45
N GLN A 189 -9.74 -10.84 -17.35
CA GLN A 189 -9.33 -10.59 -18.74
C GLN A 189 -8.10 -9.66 -18.84
N GLU A 190 -7.82 -8.86 -17.81
CA GLU A 190 -6.70 -7.92 -17.77
C GLU A 190 -5.43 -8.50 -17.11
N PHE A 191 -5.47 -9.76 -16.64
CA PHE A 191 -4.36 -10.34 -15.87
C PHE A 191 -3.06 -10.46 -16.65
N ASP A 192 -3.12 -10.66 -17.97
CA ASP A 192 -1.92 -10.69 -18.80
C ASP A 192 -1.30 -9.29 -18.98
N GLU A 193 -2.11 -8.23 -18.97
CA GLU A 193 -1.58 -6.87 -18.94
C GLU A 193 -0.98 -6.53 -17.58
N ILE A 194 -1.65 -6.92 -16.49
CA ILE A 194 -1.11 -6.78 -15.13
C ILE A 194 0.23 -7.50 -15.01
N ASP A 195 0.32 -8.74 -15.46
CA ASP A 195 1.54 -9.55 -15.41
C ASP A 195 2.70 -8.89 -16.15
N ARG A 196 2.47 -8.46 -17.40
CA ARG A 196 3.46 -7.73 -18.20
C ARG A 196 3.87 -6.41 -17.55
N TRP A 197 2.94 -5.69 -16.95
CA TRP A 197 3.21 -4.45 -16.24
C TRP A 197 4.08 -4.67 -14.99
N MET A 198 3.74 -5.64 -14.14
CA MET A 198 4.53 -5.97 -12.95
C MET A 198 5.94 -6.47 -13.31
N ASP A 199 6.07 -7.31 -14.34
CA ASP A 199 7.37 -7.76 -14.84
C ASP A 199 8.25 -6.60 -15.34
N ARG A 200 7.66 -5.61 -16.03
CA ARG A 200 8.36 -4.38 -16.42
C ARG A 200 8.87 -3.60 -15.21
N LEU A 201 8.07 -3.45 -14.15
CA LEU A 201 8.50 -2.76 -12.93
C LEU A 201 9.65 -3.50 -12.24
N VAL A 202 9.57 -4.83 -12.12
CA VAL A 202 10.67 -5.64 -11.54
C VAL A 202 11.96 -5.48 -12.34
N LYS A 203 11.88 -5.51 -13.67
CA LYS A 203 13.04 -5.25 -14.56
C LYS A 203 13.58 -3.83 -14.38
N GLY A 204 12.70 -2.83 -14.30
CA GLY A 204 13.07 -1.43 -14.08
C GLY A 204 13.75 -1.20 -12.73
N ALA A 205 13.28 -1.85 -11.67
CA ALA A 205 13.88 -1.78 -10.34
C ALA A 205 15.31 -2.34 -10.36
N LYS A 206 15.53 -3.48 -11.01
CA LYS A 206 16.85 -4.10 -11.18
C LYS A 206 17.83 -3.24 -11.97
N SER A 207 17.33 -2.43 -12.90
CA SER A 207 18.16 -1.50 -13.65
C SER A 207 18.61 -0.30 -12.79
N HIS A 208 17.78 0.15 -11.85
CA HIS A 208 18.10 1.26 -10.95
C HIS A 208 19.06 0.86 -9.82
N GLU A 209 18.91 -0.34 -9.26
CA GLU A 209 19.79 -0.83 -8.17
C GLU A 209 21.24 -1.08 -8.63
N ARG A 210 21.49 -1.14 -9.95
CA ARG A 210 22.81 -1.37 -10.54
C ARG A 210 23.59 -0.08 -10.83
N ILE A 211 23.06 1.09 -10.46
CA ILE A 211 23.66 2.41 -10.60
C ILE A 211 24.17 2.87 -9.23
#